data_AF-H0SA13-F1
#
_entry.id   AF-H0SA13-F1
#
_cell.length_a   1.000
_cell.length_b   1.000
_cell.length_c   1.000
_cell.angle_alpha   90.00
_cell.angle_beta   90.00
_cell.angle_gamma   90.00
#
_symmetry.space_group_name_H-M   'P 1'
#
loop_
_entity.id
_entity.type
_entity.pdbx_description
1 polymer ?
#
loop_
_entity_poly.entity_id
_entity_poly.type
_entity_poly.pdbx_seq_one_letter_code
_entity_poly.pdbx_strand_id
1 'polypeptide(L)'
;MAHETGLDELRGIVGNATAIEAYRAGTLPFPEGSILVKLAWKHVQSTEFEPAFVPGPATTVQVMVKDSKRYRSTGGWGFGRFIDGRPVDEAQHQTCFGCHAVGVKDHDFVFTRLAP
;
A
#
# COMPACT_ATOMS: atom_id res chain seq x y z
N MET A 1 -2.08 8.94 -0.81
CA MET A 1 -0.68 9.30 -0.54
C MET A 1 -0.30 8.84 0.86
N ALA A 2 0.98 8.59 1.12
CA ALA A 2 1.50 8.34 2.47
C ALA A 2 2.87 8.99 2.65
N HIS A 3 3.27 9.23 3.89
CA HIS A 3 4.60 9.68 4.25
C HIS A 3 5.06 8.87 5.46
N GLU A 4 6.35 8.55 5.51
CA GLU A 4 6.99 7.83 6.61
C GLU A 4 8.27 8.57 6.96
N THR A 5 8.41 8.96 8.23
CA THR A 5 9.57 9.72 8.69
C THR A 5 10.84 8.88 8.56
N GLY A 6 11.95 9.52 8.16
CA GLY A 6 13.23 8.84 7.94
C GLY A 6 13.39 8.21 6.56
N LEU A 7 12.38 8.28 5.70
CA LEU A 7 12.45 7.83 4.31
C LEU A 7 12.26 9.01 3.36
N ASP A 8 13.29 9.31 2.57
CA ASP A 8 13.27 10.36 1.55
C ASP A 8 12.57 9.85 0.27
N GLU A 9 11.27 9.65 0.38
CA GLU A 9 10.44 9.02 -0.66
C GLU A 9 9.11 9.74 -0.89
N LEU A 10 8.73 9.83 -2.17
CA LEU A 10 7.37 10.10 -2.59
C LEU A 10 6.59 8.79 -2.62
N ARG A 11 5.39 8.75 -2.03
CA ARG A 11 4.58 7.52 -1.96
C ARG A 11 3.13 7.71 -2.39
N GLY A 12 2.77 7.00 -3.45
CA GLY A 12 1.41 6.89 -3.98
C GLY A 12 0.76 5.59 -3.55
N ILE A 13 -0.55 5.62 -3.35
CA ILE A 13 -1.36 4.40 -3.17
C ILE A 13 -2.43 4.40 -4.24
N VAL A 14 -2.48 3.33 -5.01
CA VAL A 14 -3.48 3.09 -6.05
C VAL A 14 -4.28 1.85 -5.71
N GLY A 15 -5.51 1.79 -6.20
CA GLY A 15 -6.39 0.63 -6.04
C GLY A 15 -6.99 0.22 -7.37
N ASN A 16 -7.35 -1.06 -7.50
CA ASN A 16 -8.18 -1.51 -8.61
C ASN A 16 -9.62 -0.94 -8.49
N ALA A 17 -10.43 -1.13 -9.53
CA ALA A 17 -11.81 -0.61 -9.57
C ALA A 17 -12.61 -1.00 -8.33
N THR A 18 -12.55 -2.28 -7.93
CA THR A 18 -13.22 -2.81 -6.73
C THR A 18 -12.83 -2.05 -5.46
N ALA A 19 -11.54 -1.82 -5.23
CA ALA A 19 -11.08 -1.09 -4.06
C ALA A 19 -11.50 0.39 -4.09
N ILE A 20 -11.45 1.04 -5.26
CA ILE A 20 -11.85 2.44 -5.42
C ILE A 20 -13.36 2.63 -5.23
N GLU A 21 -14.18 1.71 -5.74
CA GLU A 21 -15.62 1.70 -5.51
C GLU A 21 -15.94 1.54 -4.02
N ALA A 22 -15.26 0.60 -3.33
CA ALA A 22 -15.41 0.41 -1.90
C ALA A 22 -15.04 1.69 -1.12
N TYR A 23 -13.96 2.37 -1.49
CA TYR A 23 -13.58 3.64 -0.89
C TYR A 23 -14.65 4.73 -1.07
N ARG A 24 -15.17 4.90 -2.29
CA ARG A 24 -16.18 5.91 -2.59
C ARG A 24 -17.50 5.65 -1.86
N ALA A 25 -17.85 4.38 -1.69
CA ALA A 25 -19.06 3.97 -0.98
C ALA A 25 -18.90 3.86 0.55
N GLY A 26 -17.68 4.00 1.08
CA GLY A 26 -17.39 3.75 2.49
C GLY A 26 -17.60 2.28 2.90
N THR A 27 -17.44 1.34 1.97
CA THR A 27 -17.70 -0.09 2.21
C THR A 27 -16.56 -0.73 2.98
N LEU A 28 -16.89 -1.31 4.14
CA LEU A 28 -16.01 -2.16 4.93
C LEU A 28 -16.78 -3.42 5.37
N PRO A 29 -16.14 -4.60 5.42
CA PRO A 29 -14.80 -4.91 4.90
C PRO A 29 -14.66 -4.64 3.39
N PHE A 30 -13.42 -4.49 2.89
CA PHE A 30 -13.19 -4.38 1.46
C PHE A 30 -13.68 -5.64 0.74
N PRO A 31 -14.31 -5.54 -0.43
CA PRO A 31 -14.78 -6.70 -1.19
C PRO A 31 -13.64 -7.63 -1.61
N GLU A 32 -13.96 -8.91 -1.77
CA GLU A 32 -13.04 -9.90 -2.36
C GLU A 32 -12.51 -9.42 -3.71
N GLY A 33 -11.23 -9.68 -3.98
CA GLY A 33 -10.56 -9.19 -5.19
C GLY A 33 -10.14 -7.73 -5.13
N SER A 34 -10.37 -7.00 -4.02
CA SER A 34 -9.76 -5.69 -3.81
C SER A 34 -8.24 -5.78 -3.82
N ILE A 35 -7.60 -4.89 -4.58
CA ILE A 35 -6.14 -4.79 -4.65
C ILE A 35 -5.75 -3.35 -4.36
N LEU A 36 -4.81 -3.17 -3.43
CA LEU A 36 -4.14 -1.90 -3.16
C LEU A 36 -2.64 -2.05 -3.40
N VAL A 37 -2.04 -1.05 -4.04
CA VAL A 37 -0.60 -1.01 -4.31
C VAL A 37 -0.04 0.32 -3.79
N LYS A 38 0.92 0.23 -2.87
CA LYS A 38 1.74 1.35 -2.43
C LYS A 38 3.03 1.37 -3.24
N LEU A 39 3.21 2.43 -4.00
CA LEU A 39 4.38 2.70 -4.83
C LEU A 39 5.24 3.74 -4.13
N ALA A 40 6.54 3.48 -4.03
CA ALA A 40 7.51 4.41 -3.46
C ALA A 40 8.61 4.74 -4.47
N TRP A 41 8.96 6.01 -4.56
CA TRP A 41 10.02 6.54 -5.40
C TRP A 41 10.92 7.46 -4.59
N LYS A 42 12.19 7.57 -5.00
CA LYS A 42 13.07 8.62 -4.50
C LYS A 42 12.45 9.99 -4.77
N HIS A 43 12.54 10.86 -3.79
CA HIS A 43 12.13 12.25 -3.88
C HIS A 43 13.25 13.05 -4.56
N VAL A 44 13.00 13.56 -5.77
CA VAL A 44 14.04 14.25 -6.57
C VAL A 44 13.58 15.66 -6.92
N GLN A 45 14.49 16.62 -6.78
CA GLN A 45 14.27 18.01 -7.16
C GLN A 45 13.94 18.11 -8.66
N SER A 46 12.85 18.81 -9.02
CA SER A 46 12.51 19.03 -10.43
C SER A 46 13.54 19.94 -11.09
N THR A 47 13.99 19.55 -12.27
CA THR A 47 14.87 20.36 -13.14
C THR A 47 14.07 21.42 -13.92
N GLU A 48 12.75 21.26 -14.02
CA GLU A 48 11.86 22.14 -14.76
C GLU A 48 11.28 23.26 -13.87
N PHE A 49 11.23 23.05 -12.55
CA PHE A 49 10.67 24.00 -11.60
C PHE A 49 11.26 23.81 -10.19
N GLU A 50 12.15 24.73 -9.78
CA GLU A 50 12.94 24.63 -8.54
C GLU A 50 12.12 24.47 -7.24
N PRO A 51 10.89 25.00 -7.11
CA PRO A 51 10.09 24.74 -5.92
C PRO A 51 9.42 23.35 -5.87
N ALA A 52 9.46 22.56 -6.95
CA ALA A 52 8.74 21.29 -7.05
C ALA A 52 9.64 20.06 -7.07
N PHE A 53 9.09 18.95 -6.62
CA PHE A 53 9.75 17.65 -6.63
C PHE A 53 8.98 16.65 -7.48
N VAL A 54 9.71 15.68 -8.05
CA VAL A 54 9.19 14.66 -8.94
C VAL A 54 9.65 13.26 -8.51
N PRO A 55 8.93 12.19 -8.91
CA PRO A 55 9.37 10.82 -8.68
C PRO A 55 10.68 10.52 -9.41
N GLY A 56 11.69 10.08 -8.67
CA GLY A 56 12.90 9.46 -9.19
C GLY A 56 12.77 7.94 -9.37
N PRO A 57 13.87 7.18 -9.24
CA PRO A 57 13.84 5.72 -9.28
C PRO A 57 12.86 5.13 -8.24
N ALA A 58 12.13 4.09 -8.66
CA ALA A 58 11.28 3.33 -7.75
C ALA A 58 12.15 2.56 -6.74
N THR A 59 11.75 2.57 -5.48
CA THR A 59 12.47 1.89 -4.40
C THR A 59 11.74 0.62 -3.97
N THR A 60 10.47 0.77 -3.61
CA THR A 60 9.66 -0.32 -3.06
C THR A 60 8.25 -0.30 -3.66
N VAL A 61 7.78 -1.49 -4.03
CA VAL A 61 6.37 -1.74 -4.34
C VAL A 61 5.80 -2.66 -3.27
N GLN A 62 4.69 -2.26 -2.67
CA GLN A 62 3.96 -3.07 -1.70
C GLN A 62 2.54 -3.30 -2.21
N VAL A 63 2.08 -4.54 -2.18
CA VAL A 63 0.77 -4.95 -2.68
C VAL A 63 0.02 -5.62 -1.54
N MET A 64 -1.29 -5.35 -1.45
CA MET A 64 -2.20 -6.17 -0.66
C MET A 64 -3.42 -6.58 -1.48
N VAL A 65 -3.81 -7.84 -1.35
CA VAL A 65 -4.91 -8.46 -2.11
C VAL A 65 -5.91 -9.10 -1.17
N LYS A 66 -7.20 -8.76 -1.32
CA LYS A 66 -8.29 -9.37 -0.55
C LYS A 66 -8.65 -10.72 -1.16
N ASP A 67 -8.40 -11.77 -0.41
CA ASP A 67 -8.89 -13.14 -0.68
C ASP A 67 -9.07 -13.83 0.68
N SER A 68 -10.28 -13.77 1.24
CA SER A 68 -10.55 -14.30 2.58
C SER A 68 -10.42 -15.81 2.68
N LYS A 69 -10.55 -16.53 1.56
CA LYS A 69 -10.39 -17.98 1.52
C LYS A 69 -8.92 -18.37 1.54
N ARG A 70 -8.08 -17.67 0.78
CA ARG A 70 -6.64 -17.93 0.70
C ARG A 70 -5.87 -17.39 1.90
N TYR A 71 -6.27 -16.23 2.44
CA TYR A 71 -5.51 -15.50 3.45
C TYR A 71 -6.24 -15.44 4.80
N ARG A 72 -6.79 -16.58 5.25
CA ARG A 72 -7.58 -16.68 6.50
C ARG A 72 -6.82 -16.22 7.75
N SER A 73 -5.51 -16.50 7.83
CA SER A 73 -4.67 -16.17 8.99
C SER A 73 -4.31 -14.69 9.09
N THR A 74 -4.53 -13.91 8.02
CA THR A 74 -4.11 -12.51 7.91
C THR A 74 -5.28 -11.57 7.65
N GLY A 75 -6.45 -11.87 8.24
CA GLY A 75 -7.64 -11.02 8.10
C GLY A 75 -8.22 -10.98 6.68
N GLY A 76 -7.90 -11.99 5.86
CA GLY A 76 -8.28 -12.08 4.46
C GLY A 76 -7.40 -11.29 3.50
N TRP A 77 -6.24 -10.81 3.95
CA TRP A 77 -5.31 -10.04 3.13
C TRP A 77 -4.00 -10.77 2.88
N GLY A 78 -3.64 -10.94 1.62
CA GLY A 78 -2.29 -11.33 1.21
C GLY A 78 -1.42 -10.10 1.04
N PHE A 79 -0.15 -10.18 1.43
CA PHE A 79 0.80 -9.07 1.35
C PHE A 79 1.99 -9.47 0.46
N GLY A 80 2.41 -8.55 -0.39
CA GLY A 80 3.61 -8.68 -1.20
C GLY A 80 4.46 -7.43 -1.08
N ARG A 81 5.77 -7.61 -0.95
CA ARG A 81 6.76 -6.53 -0.97
C ARG A 81 7.85 -6.85 -1.98
N PHE A 82 8.20 -5.84 -2.77
CA PHE A 82 9.21 -5.89 -3.80
C PHE A 82 10.17 -4.73 -3.62
N ILE A 83 11.47 -5.01 -3.66
CA ILE A 83 12.54 -4.02 -3.60
C ILE A 83 13.33 -4.15 -4.90
N ASP A 84 13.51 -3.04 -5.61
CA ASP A 84 14.20 -3.01 -6.92
C ASP A 84 13.67 -4.06 -7.92
N GLY A 85 12.34 -4.22 -7.94
CA GLY A 85 11.62 -5.16 -8.82
C GLY A 85 11.70 -6.64 -8.43
N ARG A 86 12.33 -6.98 -7.29
CA ARG A 86 12.46 -8.37 -6.81
C ARG A 86 11.63 -8.60 -5.56
N PRO A 87 10.95 -9.76 -5.40
CA PRO A 87 10.25 -10.07 -4.17
C PRO A 87 11.26 -10.21 -3.01
N VAL A 88 10.87 -9.72 -1.84
CA VAL A 88 11.60 -10.05 -0.60
C VAL A 88 11.34 -11.51 -0.19
N ASP A 89 12.10 -12.01 0.77
CA ASP A 89 11.89 -13.34 1.33
C ASP A 89 10.56 -13.46 2.10
N GLU A 90 10.16 -14.71 2.35
CA GLU A 90 8.93 -15.04 3.09
C GLU A 90 8.90 -14.41 4.48
N ALA A 91 10.01 -14.43 5.22
CA ALA A 91 10.05 -13.89 6.58
C ALA A 91 9.67 -12.41 6.60
N GLN A 92 10.17 -11.64 5.63
CA GLN A 92 9.80 -10.24 5.45
C GLN A 92 8.33 -10.05 5.05
N HIS A 93 7.76 -10.88 4.17
CA HIS A 93 6.31 -10.81 3.86
C HIS A 93 5.43 -11.08 5.09
N GLN A 94 5.83 -12.03 5.95
CA GLN A 94 5.05 -12.37 7.15
C GLN A 94 5.04 -11.24 8.20
N THR A 95 5.96 -10.27 8.13
CA THR A 95 5.96 -9.11 9.04
C THR A 95 4.82 -8.11 8.77
N CYS A 96 4.23 -8.12 7.57
CA CYS A 96 3.28 -7.09 7.16
C CYS A 96 1.99 -7.11 8.00
N PHE A 97 1.40 -8.29 8.20
CA PHE A 97 0.09 -8.38 8.85
C PHE A 97 0.13 -7.95 10.32
N GLY A 98 1.21 -8.23 11.06
CA GLY A 98 1.30 -7.84 12.47
C GLY A 98 1.11 -6.33 12.69
N CYS A 99 1.77 -5.50 11.89
CA CYS A 99 1.62 -4.05 11.94
C CYS A 99 0.19 -3.61 11.56
N HIS A 100 -0.39 -4.19 10.51
CA HIS A 100 -1.74 -3.87 10.07
C HIS A 100 -2.82 -4.30 11.09
N ALA A 101 -2.62 -5.45 11.74
CA ALA A 101 -3.52 -5.98 12.77
C ALA A 101 -3.52 -5.12 14.03
N VAL A 102 -2.37 -4.56 14.42
CA VAL A 102 -2.28 -3.66 15.58
C VAL A 102 -2.79 -2.27 15.24
N GLY A 103 -2.43 -1.74 14.06
CA GLY A 103 -2.68 -0.34 13.73
C GLY A 103 -4.08 -0.03 13.20
N VAL A 104 -4.71 -0.96 12.46
CA VAL A 104 -5.90 -0.66 11.64
C VAL A 104 -6.89 -1.81 11.51
N LYS A 105 -7.01 -2.66 12.55
CA LYS A 105 -7.98 -3.76 12.60
C LYS A 105 -9.41 -3.32 12.25
N ASP A 106 -9.86 -2.20 12.83
CA ASP A 106 -11.24 -1.72 12.70
C ASP A 106 -11.54 -1.04 11.34
N HIS A 107 -10.54 -0.98 10.46
CA HIS A 107 -10.67 -0.47 9.10
C HIS A 107 -10.23 -1.52 8.08
N ASP A 108 -10.63 -2.77 8.35
CA ASP A 108 -10.30 -3.95 7.54
C ASP A 108 -8.82 -4.06 7.21
N PHE A 109 -7.96 -3.74 8.19
CA PHE A 109 -6.51 -3.83 8.08
C PHE A 109 -5.90 -2.88 7.02
N VAL A 110 -6.58 -1.82 6.60
CA VAL A 110 -6.10 -0.86 5.59
C VAL A 110 -5.85 0.52 6.22
N PHE A 111 -4.64 1.06 6.10
CA PHE A 111 -4.29 2.39 6.62
C PHE A 111 -4.86 3.55 5.80
N THR A 112 -4.89 3.42 4.48
CA THR A 112 -5.27 4.53 3.61
C THR A 112 -6.76 4.81 3.68
N ARG A 113 -7.11 6.09 3.78
CA ARG A 113 -8.46 6.63 3.58
C ARG A 113 -8.51 7.38 2.26
N LEU A 114 -9.69 7.44 1.66
CA LEU A 114 -9.92 8.38 0.55
C LEU A 114 -9.86 9.79 1.12
N ALA A 115 -9.00 10.64 0.55
CA ALA A 115 -9.01 12.06 0.85
C ALA A 115 -10.11 12.73 0.02
N PRO A 116 -10.96 13.60 0.63
CA PRO A 116 -11.98 14.35 -0.09
C PRO A 116 -11.39 15.40 -1.04
#